data_AF-A0A925LFR7-F1
#
_entry.id   AF-A0A925LFR7-F1
#
_cell.length_a   1.000
_cell.length_b   1.000
_cell.length_c   1.000
_cell.angle_alpha   90.00
_cell.angle_beta   90.00
_cell.angle_gamma   90.00
#
_symmetry.space_group_name_H-M   'P 1'
#
loop_
_entity.id
_entity.type
_entity.pdbx_description
1 polymer ?
#
loop_
_entity_poly.entity_id
_entity_poly.type
_entity_poly.pdbx_seq_one_letter_code
_entity_poly.pdbx_strand_id
1 'polypeptide(L)'
;PIIKDVSERNKENINSLILRELKLKGLVLGHQQIIRKLDATMGKTSEIIPVTLTSSGEISKTSSVATLEQWNGLEHFVKEKIQEIGSDIVAGEVSAYPYKRKTETGCDYCPYGHVCRFEKGVGGNDYRVLKDLSKTEVWDRILDKTQ
;
A
#
# COMPACT_ATOMS: atom_id res chain seq x y z
N PRO A 1 -10.65 12.28 -13.24
CA PRO A 1 -11.65 11.44 -12.55
C PRO A 1 -13.08 11.67 -13.08
N ILE A 2 -13.85 10.61 -13.25
CA ILE A 2 -15.28 10.71 -13.63
C ILE A 2 -16.11 10.64 -12.34
N ILE A 3 -16.83 11.73 -12.02
CA ILE A 3 -17.72 11.78 -10.84
C ILE A 3 -19.10 11.25 -11.25
N LYS A 4 -19.47 10.07 -10.75
CA LYS A 4 -20.65 9.32 -11.24
C LYS A 4 -21.97 9.70 -10.56
N ASP A 5 -21.94 10.44 -9.45
CA ASP A 5 -23.13 10.71 -8.64
C ASP A 5 -23.07 12.11 -8.01
N VAL A 6 -23.69 13.09 -8.67
CA VAL A 6 -23.71 14.50 -8.24
C VAL A 6 -25.16 14.86 -7.91
N SER A 7 -25.50 14.84 -6.62
CA SER A 7 -26.83 15.20 -6.10
C SER A 7 -27.20 16.65 -6.41
N GLU A 8 -26.25 17.58 -6.26
CA GLU A 8 -26.39 18.99 -6.60
C GLU A 8 -25.28 19.46 -7.53
N ARG A 9 -25.64 19.83 -8.77
CA ARG A 9 -24.69 20.22 -9.82
C ARG A 9 -24.30 21.70 -9.76
N ASN A 10 -23.84 22.17 -8.61
CA ASN A 10 -23.20 23.48 -8.49
C ASN A 10 -21.67 23.35 -8.58
N LYS A 11 -20.99 24.44 -8.95
CA LYS A 11 -19.53 24.42 -9.17
C LYS A 11 -18.75 24.06 -7.91
N GLU A 12 -19.17 24.53 -6.73
CA GLU A 12 -18.47 24.25 -5.48
C GLU A 12 -18.54 22.76 -5.10
N ASN A 13 -19.72 22.15 -5.20
CA ASN A 13 -19.92 20.73 -4.89
C ASN A 13 -19.19 19.82 -5.89
N ILE A 14 -19.20 20.17 -7.18
CA ILE A 14 -18.44 19.42 -8.19
C ILE A 14 -16.94 19.50 -7.88
N ASN A 15 -16.42 20.68 -7.56
CA ASN A 15 -15.00 20.86 -7.25
C ASN A 15 -14.59 20.08 -5.99
N SER A 16 -15.40 20.06 -4.94
CA SER A 16 -15.10 19.30 -3.72
C SER A 16 -15.08 17.79 -3.98
N LEU A 17 -16.01 17.28 -4.80
CA LEU A 17 -16.02 15.86 -5.19
C LEU A 17 -14.79 15.48 -6.03
N ILE A 18 -14.37 16.37 -6.94
CA ILE A 18 -13.14 16.19 -7.72
C ILE A 18 -11.92 16.15 -6.79
N LEU A 19 -11.81 17.10 -5.86
CA LEU A 19 -10.72 17.15 -4.89
C LEU A 19 -10.68 15.88 -4.03
N ARG A 20 -11.83 15.40 -3.58
CA ARG A 20 -11.92 14.16 -2.80
C ARG A 20 -11.42 12.94 -3.58
N GLU A 21 -11.72 12.85 -4.87
CA GLU A 21 -11.25 11.75 -5.72
C GLU A 21 -9.74 11.86 -6.03
N LEU A 22 -9.21 13.08 -6.04
CA LEU A 22 -7.80 13.37 -6.23
C LEU A 22 -6.97 13.32 -4.94
N LYS A 23 -7.61 13.07 -3.79
CA LYS A 23 -6.95 12.91 -2.50
C LYS A 23 -5.85 11.85 -2.59
N LEU A 24 -4.65 12.19 -2.13
CA LEU A 24 -3.52 11.29 -2.15
C LEU A 24 -3.80 10.06 -1.28
N LYS A 25 -3.44 8.89 -1.81
CA LYS A 25 -3.48 7.62 -1.09
C LYS A 25 -2.04 7.23 -0.77
N GLY A 26 -1.83 6.64 0.40
CA GLY A 26 -0.50 6.23 0.83
C GLY A 26 -0.36 6.30 2.34
N LEU A 27 0.89 6.31 2.80
CA LEU A 27 1.28 6.32 4.20
C LEU A 27 1.99 7.66 4.50
N VAL A 28 1.66 8.29 5.61
CA VAL A 28 2.25 9.57 6.04
C VAL A 28 2.99 9.39 7.37
N LEU A 29 4.07 10.14 7.59
CA LEU A 29 4.73 10.17 8.89
C LEU A 29 3.77 10.76 9.95
N GLY A 30 3.55 10.01 11.04
CA GLY A 30 2.65 10.33 12.14
C GLY A 30 3.14 11.46 13.04
N HIS A 31 3.59 12.57 12.46
CA HIS A 31 4.14 13.72 13.15
C HIS A 31 3.36 14.98 12.80
N GLN A 32 2.65 15.56 13.78
CA GLN A 32 1.66 16.62 13.54
C GLN A 32 2.25 17.87 12.84
N GLN A 33 3.47 18.28 13.20
CA GLN A 33 4.13 19.42 12.56
C GLN A 33 4.41 19.18 11.07
N ILE A 34 4.69 17.94 10.68
CA ILE A 34 4.96 17.58 9.29
C ILE A 34 3.64 17.51 8.52
N ILE A 35 2.61 16.92 9.12
CA ILE A 35 1.25 16.89 8.56
C ILE A 35 0.73 18.30 8.26
N ARG A 36 0.91 19.25 9.19
CA ARG A 36 0.54 20.66 8.97
C ARG A 36 1.39 21.37 7.90
N LYS A 37 2.61 20.90 7.64
CA LYS A 37 3.44 21.42 6.53
C LYS A 37 3.02 20.82 5.19
N LEU A 38 2.50 19.59 5.18
CA LEU A 38 1.95 18.94 3.98
C LEU A 38 0.58 19.53 3.59
N ASP A 39 -0.21 19.97 4.57
CA ASP A 39 -1.47 20.69 4.37
C ASP A 39 -1.65 21.78 5.45
N ALA A 40 -1.22 23.00 5.12
CA ALA A 40 -1.26 24.14 6.03
C ALA A 40 -2.68 24.66 6.30
N THR A 41 -3.59 24.38 5.37
CA THR A 41 -5.01 24.79 5.42
C THR A 41 -5.91 23.74 6.05
N MET A 42 -5.33 22.63 6.51
CA MET A 42 -6.07 21.49 7.04
C MET A 42 -6.92 21.88 8.26
N GLY A 43 -8.23 21.61 8.16
CA GLY A 43 -9.13 21.58 9.31
C GLY A 43 -8.98 20.29 10.11
N LYS A 44 -10.10 19.61 10.41
CA LYS A 44 -10.07 18.29 11.05
C LYS A 44 -9.61 17.18 10.10
N THR A 45 -10.04 17.20 8.84
CA THR A 45 -9.67 16.20 7.84
C THR A 45 -8.98 16.90 6.68
N SER A 46 -7.87 16.35 6.20
CA SER A 46 -7.20 16.89 5.01
C SER A 46 -7.91 16.41 3.76
N GLU A 47 -8.05 17.31 2.78
CA GLU A 47 -8.51 16.99 1.43
C GLU A 47 -7.35 16.50 0.54
N ILE A 48 -6.10 16.72 0.96
CA ILE A 48 -4.88 16.44 0.20
C ILE A 48 -4.28 15.09 0.62
N ILE A 49 -4.11 14.84 1.92
CA ILE A 49 -3.44 13.65 2.47
C ILE A 49 -4.40 12.78 3.32
N PRO A 50 -4.14 11.46 3.48
CA PRO A 50 -5.05 10.54 4.15
C PRO A 50 -4.97 10.63 5.69
N VAL A 51 -5.11 11.83 6.23
CA VAL A 51 -5.01 12.13 7.67
C VAL A 51 -6.25 12.87 8.16
N THR A 52 -6.66 12.54 9.38
CA THR A 52 -7.68 13.23 10.16
C THR A 52 -7.15 13.49 11.57
N LEU A 53 -7.37 14.69 12.09
CA LEU A 53 -7.12 15.07 13.47
C LEU A 53 -8.43 14.98 14.28
N THR A 54 -8.30 14.56 15.54
CA THR A 54 -9.40 14.56 16.51
C THR A 54 -9.71 16.00 16.96
N SER A 55 -10.80 16.19 17.70
CA SER A 55 -11.10 17.49 18.31
C SER A 55 -10.03 17.96 19.32
N SER A 56 -9.25 17.04 19.90
CA SER A 56 -8.09 17.37 20.76
C SER A 56 -6.82 17.72 19.97
N GLY A 57 -6.84 17.57 18.63
CA GLY A 57 -5.69 17.83 17.77
C GLY A 57 -4.75 16.64 17.57
N GLU A 58 -5.05 15.48 18.17
CA GLU A 58 -4.30 14.23 17.97
C GLU A 58 -4.60 13.60 16.62
N ILE A 59 -3.72 12.73 16.13
CA ILE A 59 -3.94 12.00 14.87
C ILE A 59 -4.96 10.88 15.10
N SER A 60 -6.04 10.88 14.31
CA SER A 60 -7.07 9.84 14.36
C SER A 60 -6.52 8.47 13.97
N LYS A 61 -7.00 7.41 14.64
CA LYS A 61 -6.70 6.00 14.31
C LYS A 61 -7.10 5.60 12.89
N THR A 62 -8.05 6.32 12.28
CA THR A 62 -8.48 6.11 10.89
C THR A 62 -7.51 6.69 9.86
N SER A 63 -6.51 7.47 10.30
CA SER A 63 -5.50 8.06 9.41
C SER A 63 -4.53 6.99 8.91
N SER A 64 -4.09 7.13 7.67
CA SER A 64 -3.03 6.29 7.10
C SER A 64 -1.67 6.86 7.46
N VAL A 65 -1.26 6.63 8.71
CA VAL A 65 0.03 7.07 9.26
C VAL A 65 0.88 5.91 9.77
N ALA A 66 2.19 6.14 9.81
CA ALA A 66 3.19 5.31 10.47
C ALA A 66 4.14 6.17 11.31
N THR A 67 4.66 5.59 12.39
CA THR A 67 5.66 6.22 13.26
C THR A 67 7.03 6.28 12.55
N LEU A 68 7.96 7.08 13.08
CA LEU A 68 9.33 7.12 12.53
C LEU A 68 10.03 5.75 12.62
N GLU A 69 9.80 5.03 13.71
CA GLU A 69 10.28 3.65 13.90
C GLU A 69 9.73 2.71 12.82
N GLN A 70 8.42 2.77 12.56
CA GLN A 70 7.79 2.00 11.49
C GLN A 70 8.34 2.35 10.10
N TRP A 71 8.63 3.62 9.83
CA TRP A 71 9.27 4.04 8.59
C TRP A 71 10.69 3.46 8.46
N ASN A 72 11.50 3.52 9.52
CA ASN A 72 12.84 2.95 9.53
C ASN A 72 12.80 1.43 9.32
N GLY A 73 11.90 0.72 10.02
CA GLY A 73 11.70 -0.71 9.84
C GLY A 73 11.24 -1.08 8.43
N LEU A 74 10.33 -0.31 7.85
CA LEU A 74 9.90 -0.50 6.47
C LEU A 74 11.05 -0.29 5.47
N GLU A 75 11.86 0.76 5.66
CA GLU A 75 13.02 1.02 4.81
C GLU A 75 14.04 -0.13 4.88
N HIS A 76 14.33 -0.62 6.10
CA HIS A 76 15.21 -1.75 6.32
C HIS A 76 14.68 -3.02 5.63
N PHE A 77 13.41 -3.37 5.89
CA PHE A 77 12.77 -4.52 5.27
C PHE A 77 12.81 -4.46 3.74
N VAL A 78 12.59 -3.28 3.13
CA VAL A 78 12.72 -3.11 1.68
C VAL A 78 14.15 -3.37 1.21
N LYS A 79 15.17 -2.87 1.92
CA LYS A 79 16.59 -3.12 1.60
C LYS A 79 16.92 -4.62 1.65
N GLU A 80 16.47 -5.32 2.69
CA GLU A 80 16.66 -6.78 2.79
C GLU A 80 16.00 -7.52 1.62
N LYS A 81 14.74 -7.18 1.29
CA LYS A 81 14.05 -7.81 0.15
C LYS A 81 14.77 -7.54 -1.18
N ILE A 82 15.34 -6.35 -1.37
CA ILE A 82 16.16 -6.05 -2.56
C ILE A 82 17.41 -6.94 -2.60
N GLN A 83 18.09 -7.13 -1.46
CA GLN A 83 19.27 -8.00 -1.37
C GLN A 83 18.93 -9.48 -1.61
N GLU A 84 17.85 -9.98 -1.02
CA GLU A 84 17.33 -11.34 -1.24
C GLU A 84 17.06 -11.57 -2.73
N ILE A 85 16.23 -10.72 -3.34
CA ILE A 85 15.88 -10.83 -4.77
C ILE A 85 17.13 -10.72 -5.65
N GLY A 86 18.05 -9.80 -5.35
CA GLY A 86 19.29 -9.65 -6.10
C GLY A 86 20.20 -10.89 -6.01
N SER A 87 20.26 -11.51 -4.83
CA SER A 87 21.05 -12.74 -4.62
C SER A 87 20.45 -13.92 -5.38
N ASP A 88 19.13 -14.07 -5.37
CA ASP A 88 18.41 -15.11 -6.13
C ASP A 88 18.67 -14.97 -7.64
N ILE A 89 18.63 -13.74 -8.17
CA ILE A 89 18.94 -13.46 -9.58
C ILE A 89 20.38 -13.89 -9.91
N VAL A 90 21.36 -13.53 -9.06
CA VAL A 90 22.77 -13.88 -9.29
C VAL A 90 23.00 -15.39 -9.19
N ALA A 91 22.26 -16.07 -8.31
CA ALA A 91 22.29 -17.53 -8.18
C ALA A 91 21.62 -18.26 -9.36
N GLY A 92 20.94 -17.53 -10.26
CA GLY A 92 20.24 -18.10 -11.41
C GLY A 92 18.90 -18.73 -11.06
N GLU A 93 18.25 -18.29 -9.98
CA GLU A 93 16.90 -18.72 -9.63
C GLU A 93 15.89 -18.17 -10.65
N VAL A 94 15.22 -19.08 -11.36
CA VAL A 94 14.29 -18.77 -12.47
C VAL A 94 12.96 -19.53 -12.36
N SER A 95 12.69 -20.16 -11.22
CA SER A 95 11.48 -20.97 -11.02
C SER A 95 10.21 -20.16 -11.20
N ALA A 96 9.23 -20.73 -11.92
CA ALA A 96 7.91 -20.15 -12.06
C ALA A 96 7.13 -20.29 -10.74
N TYR A 97 7.10 -19.24 -9.92
CA TYR A 97 6.46 -19.26 -8.60
C TYR A 97 5.42 -18.13 -8.42
N PRO A 98 4.30 -18.16 -9.18
CA PRO A 98 3.29 -17.11 -9.14
C PRO A 98 2.55 -17.09 -7.80
N TYR A 99 2.21 -15.88 -7.33
CA TYR A 99 1.37 -15.74 -6.15
C TYR A 99 -0.11 -15.93 -6.47
N LYS A 100 -0.90 -16.25 -5.45
CA LYS A 100 -2.36 -16.13 -5.48
C LYS A 100 -2.84 -15.38 -4.25
N ARG A 101 -3.66 -14.34 -4.43
CA ARG A 101 -4.28 -13.57 -3.36
C ARG A 101 -5.77 -13.40 -3.66
N LYS A 102 -6.63 -14.01 -2.85
CA LYS A 102 -8.07 -14.13 -3.15
C LYS A 102 -8.30 -14.71 -4.57
N THR A 103 -8.86 -13.91 -5.47
CA THR A 103 -9.13 -14.25 -6.87
C THR A 103 -8.01 -13.83 -7.81
N GLU A 104 -7.10 -12.95 -7.36
CA GLU A 104 -6.01 -12.41 -8.17
C GLU A 104 -4.80 -13.34 -8.14
N THR A 105 -4.08 -13.43 -9.25
CA THR A 105 -2.86 -14.22 -9.38
C THR A 105 -1.73 -13.41 -9.99
N GLY A 106 -0.49 -13.85 -9.78
CA GLY A 106 0.67 -13.29 -10.48
C GLY A 106 0.62 -13.48 -12.00
N CYS A 107 -0.33 -14.26 -12.52
CA CYS A 107 -0.49 -14.55 -13.94
C CYS A 107 -1.45 -13.58 -14.66
N ASP A 108 -2.31 -12.86 -13.94
CA ASP A 108 -3.46 -12.11 -14.53
C ASP A 108 -3.03 -11.07 -15.57
N TYR A 109 -1.85 -10.48 -15.39
CA TYR A 109 -1.27 -9.47 -16.28
C TYR A 109 0.11 -9.88 -16.81
N CYS A 110 0.50 -11.15 -16.67
CA CYS A 110 1.82 -11.63 -17.09
C CYS A 110 1.84 -11.94 -18.60
N PRO A 111 2.71 -11.30 -19.40
CA PRO A 111 2.79 -11.57 -20.84
C PRO A 111 3.48 -12.90 -21.18
N TYR A 112 4.11 -13.55 -20.19
CA TYR A 112 4.94 -14.75 -20.38
C TYR A 112 4.24 -16.06 -20.02
N GLY A 113 2.91 -16.07 -19.84
CA GLY A 113 2.15 -17.26 -19.43
C GLY A 113 2.39 -18.49 -20.31
N HIS A 114 2.53 -18.31 -21.62
CA HIS A 114 2.83 -19.39 -22.57
C HIS A 114 4.28 -19.89 -22.53
N VAL A 115 5.20 -19.09 -21.98
CA VAL A 115 6.63 -19.41 -21.92
C VAL A 115 6.94 -20.22 -20.67
N CYS A 116 6.38 -19.83 -19.51
CA CYS A 116 6.71 -20.46 -18.24
C CYS A 116 6.07 -21.84 -18.04
N ARG A 117 5.03 -22.18 -18.83
CA ARG A 117 4.28 -23.45 -18.76
C ARG A 117 3.76 -23.79 -17.34
N PHE A 118 3.45 -22.75 -16.55
CA PHE A 118 2.83 -22.94 -15.25
C PHE A 118 1.39 -23.43 -15.44
N GLU A 119 1.15 -24.69 -15.08
CA GLU A 119 -0.15 -25.33 -15.14
C GLU A 119 -0.51 -25.90 -13.77
N LYS A 120 -1.61 -25.42 -13.20
CA LYS A 120 -2.10 -25.89 -11.90
C LYS A 120 -2.51 -27.36 -12.01
N GLY A 121 -2.03 -28.19 -11.08
CA GLY A 121 -2.34 -29.63 -11.03
C GLY A 121 -1.27 -30.50 -11.67
N VAL A 122 -0.29 -29.91 -12.35
CA VAL A 122 0.98 -30.58 -12.70
C VAL A 122 1.86 -30.59 -11.44
N GLY A 123 2.47 -31.74 -11.14
CA GLY A 123 3.33 -31.89 -9.97
C GLY A 123 4.48 -30.87 -9.96
N GLY A 124 4.64 -30.14 -8.85
CA GLY A 124 5.63 -29.07 -8.71
C GLY A 124 5.12 -27.66 -9.04
N ASN A 125 3.93 -27.54 -9.65
CA ASN A 125 3.32 -26.25 -9.98
C ASN A 125 2.21 -25.87 -8.99
N ASP A 126 2.59 -25.15 -7.94
CA ASP A 126 1.67 -24.63 -6.95
C ASP A 126 1.78 -23.11 -6.82
N TYR A 127 0.63 -22.46 -6.59
CA TYR A 127 0.61 -21.04 -6.29
C TYR A 127 1.17 -20.77 -4.89
N ARG A 128 1.97 -19.71 -4.76
CA ARG A 128 2.27 -19.13 -3.45
C ARG A 128 1.05 -18.37 -2.93
N VAL A 129 0.26 -19.01 -2.06
CA VAL A 129 -0.96 -18.41 -1.50
C VAL A 129 -0.59 -17.32 -0.48
N LEU A 130 -0.91 -16.07 -0.81
CA LEU A 130 -0.72 -14.92 0.08
C LEU A 130 -1.96 -14.76 0.97
N LYS A 131 -1.72 -14.76 2.27
CA LYS A 131 -2.75 -14.46 3.27
C LYS A 131 -2.96 -12.95 3.35
N ASP A 132 -4.20 -12.52 3.55
CA ASP A 132 -4.47 -11.15 3.95
C ASP A 132 -4.06 -10.97 5.39
N LEU A 133 -3.15 -10.02 5.62
CA LEU A 133 -2.67 -9.66 6.95
C LEU A 133 -3.36 -8.39 7.40
N SER A 134 -3.68 -8.31 8.69
CA SER A 134 -4.07 -7.08 9.34
C SER A 134 -2.91 -6.08 9.37
N LYS A 135 -3.22 -4.79 9.57
CA LYS A 135 -2.19 -3.74 9.68
C LYS A 135 -1.18 -4.07 10.79
N THR A 136 -1.65 -4.59 11.92
CA THR A 136 -0.80 -4.96 13.06
C THR A 136 0.15 -6.09 12.68
N GLU A 137 -0.36 -7.19 12.11
CA GLU A 137 0.48 -8.33 11.69
C GLU A 137 1.53 -7.95 10.63
N VAL A 138 1.22 -6.99 9.74
CA VAL A 138 2.21 -6.48 8.78
C VAL A 138 3.35 -5.77 9.51
N TRP A 139 3.02 -4.88 10.46
CA TRP A 139 4.04 -4.16 11.22
C TRP A 139 4.86 -5.08 12.11
N ASP A 140 4.22 -6.04 12.79
CA ASP A 140 4.91 -7.02 13.62
C ASP A 140 5.94 -7.78 12.78
N ARG A 141 5.56 -8.27 11.59
CA ARG A 141 6.48 -8.98 10.68
C ARG A 141 7.60 -8.13 10.11
N ILE A 142 7.36 -6.84 9.88
CA ILE A 142 8.38 -5.91 9.39
C ILE A 142 9.39 -5.67 10.52
N LEU A 143 8.91 -5.36 11.73
CA LEU A 143 9.75 -5.00 12.87
C LEU A 143 10.47 -6.19 13.49
N ASP A 144 9.86 -7.39 13.52
CA ASP A 144 10.50 -8.64 13.98
C ASP A 144 11.72 -9.02 13.13
N LYS A 145 11.70 -8.70 11.84
CA LYS A 145 12.84 -8.95 10.93
C LYS A 145 13.96 -7.92 11.06
N THR A 146 13.71 -6.82 11.76
CA THR A 146 14.67 -5.71 11.91
C THR A 146 15.51 -5.83 13.20
N GLN A 147 15.21 -6.81 14.07
CA GLN A 147 15.97 -7.13 15.28
C GLN A 147 17.04 -8.18 15.01
#